data_AF-A0A7S1GGQ3-F1
#
_entry.id   AF-A0A7S1GGQ3-F1
#
_cell.length_a   1.000
_cell.length_b   1.000
_cell.length_c   1.000
_cell.angle_alpha   90.00
_cell.angle_beta   90.00
_cell.angle_gamma   90.00
#
_symmetry.space_group_name_H-M   'P 1'
#
loop_
_entity.id
_entity.type
_entity.pdbx_description
1 polymer ?
#
loop_
_entity_poly.entity_id
_entity_poly.type
_entity_poly.pdbx_seq_one_letter_code
_entity_poly.pdbx_strand_id
1 'polypeptide(L)'
;RSLASRSKSREMDRVEADATPAEEWKASLNATCNRLSTQYLNLIRAASSASALEEMGGRQDPRAGGGVMKSLNEPPPPLAADAVLHELQAQTAVENLCVASSHLLELIRTLRLSVLLMDEDTIAAEEELQVLEAKDITRQAQQEAEQLEEELMQLRNQL
;
A
#
# COMPACT_ATOMS: atom_id res chain seq x y z
N ARG A 1 54.94 -3.50 27.35
CA ARG A 1 54.38 -4.16 26.14
C ARG A 1 53.71 -5.44 26.60
N SER A 2 52.42 -5.71 26.51
CA SER A 2 51.23 -4.98 26.06
C SER A 2 50.08 -5.69 26.78
N LEU A 3 49.30 -4.96 27.58
CA LEU A 3 48.04 -5.46 28.13
C LEU A 3 47.04 -5.46 26.97
N ALA A 4 46.87 -6.62 26.33
CA ALA A 4 45.75 -6.83 25.42
C ALA A 4 44.48 -7.05 26.26
N SER A 5 43.99 -5.96 26.86
CA SER A 5 42.61 -5.79 27.26
C SER A 5 41.76 -5.92 26.00
N ARG A 6 41.41 -7.16 25.67
CA ARG A 6 40.42 -7.50 24.68
C ARG A 6 39.08 -7.13 25.29
N SER A 7 38.77 -5.85 25.26
CA SER A 7 37.43 -5.30 25.43
C SER A 7 36.57 -6.01 24.41
N LYS A 8 35.94 -7.11 24.85
CA LYS A 8 34.76 -7.65 24.19
C LYS A 8 33.77 -6.50 24.28
N SER A 9 33.68 -5.70 23.21
CA SER A 9 32.55 -4.83 22.98
C SER A 9 31.33 -5.68 23.28
N ARG A 10 30.70 -5.35 24.40
CA ARG A 10 29.34 -5.71 24.68
C ARG A 10 28.58 -4.93 23.61
N GLU A 11 28.50 -5.54 22.43
CA GLU A 11 27.50 -5.21 21.43
C GLU A 11 26.20 -5.40 22.19
N MET A 12 25.74 -4.28 22.74
CA MET A 12 24.47 -4.17 23.41
C MET A 12 23.52 -4.60 22.32
N ASP A 13 22.98 -5.82 22.47
CA ASP A 13 21.82 -6.31 21.75
C ASP A 13 20.87 -5.12 21.71
N ARG A 14 20.84 -4.43 20.56
CA ARG A 14 19.90 -3.34 20.34
C ARG A 14 18.60 -4.10 20.26
N VAL A 15 17.91 -4.20 21.38
CA VAL A 15 16.50 -4.50 21.39
C VAL A 15 15.89 -3.38 20.56
N GLU A 16 15.71 -3.65 19.26
CA GLU A 16 14.83 -2.83 18.43
C GLU A 16 13.54 -2.76 19.22
N ALA A 17 13.11 -1.53 19.56
CA ALA A 17 11.88 -1.38 20.30
C ALA A 17 10.78 -1.98 19.42
N ASP A 18 10.19 -3.09 19.89
CA ASP A 18 9.07 -3.71 19.21
C ASP A 18 8.02 -2.63 18.95
N ALA A 19 7.50 -2.58 17.73
CA ALA A 19 6.49 -1.61 17.35
C ALA A 19 5.33 -1.69 18.36
N THR A 20 4.86 -0.53 18.81
CA THR A 20 3.72 -0.50 19.70
C THR A 20 2.50 -1.10 18.98
N PRO A 21 1.54 -1.71 19.69
CA PRO A 21 0.33 -2.25 19.06
C PRO A 21 -0.43 -1.22 18.21
N ALA A 22 -0.37 0.06 18.58
CA ALA A 22 -0.96 1.15 17.81
C ALA A 22 -0.22 1.39 16.48
N GLU A 23 1.10 1.33 16.48
CA GLU A 23 1.92 1.43 15.26
C GLU A 23 1.71 0.23 14.34
N GLU A 24 1.64 -0.99 14.88
CA GLU A 24 1.33 -2.20 14.12
C GLU A 24 -0.06 -2.12 13.48
N TRP A 25 -1.07 -1.67 14.25
CA TRP A 25 -2.42 -1.48 13.74
C TRP A 25 -2.46 -0.43 12.63
N LYS A 26 -1.77 0.70 12.80
CA LYS A 26 -1.68 1.77 11.79
C LYS A 26 -0.96 1.30 10.53
N ALA A 27 0.13 0.54 10.67
CA ALA A 27 0.85 -0.05 9.56
C ALA A 27 -0.05 -1.06 8.80
N SER A 28 -0.77 -1.92 9.52
CA SER A 28 -1.71 -2.88 8.96
C SER A 28 -2.85 -2.19 8.21
N LEU A 29 -3.41 -1.11 8.77
CA LEU A 29 -4.44 -0.29 8.12
C LEU A 29 -3.92 0.29 6.81
N ASN A 30 -2.75 0.94 6.83
CA ASN A 30 -2.15 1.53 5.64
C ASN A 30 -1.86 0.48 4.56
N ALA A 31 -1.29 -0.67 4.94
CA ALA A 31 -1.05 -1.78 4.01
C ALA A 31 -2.36 -2.29 3.39
N THR A 32 -3.42 -2.38 4.17
CA THR A 32 -4.76 -2.82 3.72
C THR A 32 -5.37 -1.84 2.74
N CYS A 33 -5.34 -0.53 3.05
CA CYS A 33 -5.81 0.53 2.15
C CYS A 33 -5.03 0.55 0.83
N ASN A 34 -3.71 0.41 0.89
CA ASN A 34 -2.86 0.32 -0.30
C ASN A 34 -3.18 -0.91 -1.15
N ARG A 35 -3.44 -2.06 -0.50
CA ARG A 35 -3.88 -3.28 -1.17
C ARG A 35 -5.24 -3.08 -1.84
N LEU A 36 -6.22 -2.50 -1.15
CA LEU A 36 -7.54 -2.20 -1.74
C LEU A 36 -7.40 -1.31 -2.98
N SER A 37 -6.66 -0.21 -2.89
CA SER A 37 -6.43 0.71 -4.00
C SER A 37 -5.77 0.01 -5.19
N THR A 38 -4.72 -0.77 -4.93
CA THR A 38 -3.98 -1.49 -5.97
C THR A 38 -4.86 -2.54 -6.66
N GLN A 39 -5.64 -3.30 -5.90
CA GLN A 39 -6.49 -4.34 -6.48
C GLN A 39 -7.68 -3.76 -7.24
N TYR A 40 -8.22 -2.62 -6.78
CA TYR A 40 -9.22 -1.88 -7.53
C TYR A 40 -8.67 -1.37 -8.87
N LEU A 41 -7.47 -0.82 -8.89
CA LEU A 41 -6.80 -0.40 -10.13
C LEU A 41 -6.52 -1.58 -11.07
N ASN A 42 -6.08 -2.72 -10.52
CA ASN A 42 -5.88 -3.94 -11.31
C ASN A 42 -7.18 -4.43 -11.94
N LEU A 43 -8.28 -4.40 -11.19
CA LEU A 43 -9.60 -4.76 -11.68
C LEU A 43 -10.05 -3.82 -12.81
N ILE A 44 -9.92 -2.50 -12.64
CA ILE A 44 -10.24 -1.54 -13.70
C ILE A 44 -9.40 -1.82 -14.95
N ARG A 45 -8.09 -2.09 -14.80
CA ARG A 45 -7.21 -2.35 -15.94
C ARG A 45 -7.61 -3.64 -16.68
N ALA A 46 -7.95 -4.69 -15.95
CA ALA A 46 -8.44 -5.95 -16.52
C ALA A 46 -9.81 -5.77 -17.20
N ALA A 47 -10.71 -4.99 -16.61
CA ALA A 47 -12.02 -4.70 -17.20
C ALA A 47 -11.94 -3.81 -18.45
N SER A 48 -11.10 -2.78 -18.44
CA SER A 48 -10.91 -1.88 -19.58
C SER A 48 -10.28 -2.58 -20.80
N SER A 49 -9.39 -3.54 -20.56
CA SER A 49 -8.81 -4.38 -21.62
C SER A 49 -9.82 -5.39 -22.17
N ALA A 50 -10.65 -5.99 -21.30
CA ALA A 50 -11.77 -6.83 -21.74
C ALA A 50 -12.79 -6.04 -22.57
N SER A 51 -13.15 -4.82 -22.17
CA SER A 51 -14.12 -3.98 -22.89
C SER A 51 -13.62 -3.56 -24.28
N ALA A 52 -12.31 -3.29 -24.43
CA ALA A 52 -11.68 -3.03 -25.73
C ALA A 52 -11.63 -4.28 -26.64
N LEU A 53 -11.54 -5.47 -26.03
CA LEU A 53 -11.59 -6.74 -26.75
C LEU A 53 -13.00 -7.05 -27.27
N GLU A 54 -14.05 -6.74 -26.50
CA GLU A 54 -15.45 -6.90 -26.94
C GLU A 54 -15.80 -5.99 -28.14
N GLU A 55 -15.30 -4.74 -28.17
CA GLU A 55 -15.50 -3.84 -29.31
C GLU A 55 -14.81 -4.32 -30.60
N MET A 56 -13.65 -4.99 -30.52
CA MET A 56 -13.00 -5.62 -31.68
C MET A 56 -13.63 -6.97 -32.06
N GLY A 57 -14.18 -7.71 -31.09
CA GLY A 57 -14.75 -9.04 -31.27
C GLY A 57 -16.09 -9.04 -32.03
N GLY A 58 -16.85 -7.96 -32.00
CA GLY A 58 -18.12 -7.82 -32.74
C GLY A 58 -17.99 -7.58 -34.25
N ARG A 59 -16.76 -7.39 -34.76
CA ARG A 59 -16.49 -6.93 -36.14
C ARG A 59 -15.48 -7.80 -36.90
N GLN A 60 -15.31 -9.06 -36.51
CA GLN A 60 -14.43 -10.00 -37.21
C GLN A 60 -15.13 -10.68 -38.38
N ASP A 61 -14.76 -10.28 -39.59
CA ASP A 61 -15.03 -11.01 -40.83
C ASP A 61 -14.42 -12.42 -40.72
N PRO A 62 -15.18 -13.52 -40.87
CA PRO A 62 -14.68 -14.89 -40.77
C PRO A 62 -13.60 -15.23 -41.83
N ARG A 63 -13.31 -14.33 -42.78
CA ARG A 63 -12.22 -14.47 -43.75
C ARG A 63 -10.88 -13.87 -43.31
N ALA A 64 -10.83 -13.10 -42.22
CA ALA A 64 -9.61 -12.49 -41.72
C ALA A 64 -8.82 -13.47 -40.81
N GLY A 65 -8.29 -14.54 -41.40
CA GLY A 65 -7.12 -15.26 -40.85
C GLY A 65 -7.25 -15.86 -39.45
N GLY A 66 -8.45 -16.27 -39.02
CA GLY A 66 -8.64 -17.06 -37.80
C GLY A 66 -8.01 -18.46 -37.97
N GLY A 67 -6.82 -18.66 -37.41
CA GLY A 67 -6.16 -19.95 -37.36
C GLY A 67 -7.05 -20.96 -36.63
N VAL A 68 -7.62 -21.89 -37.40
CA VAL A 68 -8.32 -23.07 -36.86
C VAL A 68 -7.31 -23.85 -36.03
N MET A 69 -7.56 -24.01 -34.72
CA MET A 69 -6.80 -24.92 -33.86
C MET A 69 -6.76 -26.30 -34.53
N LYS A 70 -5.56 -26.73 -34.95
CA LYS A 70 -5.39 -28.03 -35.61
C LYS A 70 -5.11 -29.15 -34.61
N SER A 71 -4.80 -28.84 -33.36
CA SER A 71 -4.61 -29.83 -32.30
C SER A 71 -4.93 -29.29 -30.90
N LEU A 72 -5.36 -30.20 -30.00
CA LEU A 72 -5.61 -29.92 -28.57
C LEU A 72 -4.37 -29.49 -27.77
N ASN A 73 -3.16 -29.64 -28.35
CA ASN A 73 -1.89 -29.31 -27.71
C ASN A 73 -1.30 -27.97 -28.22
N GLU A 74 -2.01 -27.27 -29.11
CA GLU A 74 -1.58 -26.00 -29.67
C GLU A 74 -2.01 -24.87 -28.72
N PRO A 75 -1.09 -23.97 -28.30
CA PRO A 75 -1.46 -22.88 -27.42
C PRO A 75 -2.53 -22.02 -28.10
N PRO A 76 -3.52 -21.51 -27.34
CA PRO A 76 -4.60 -20.74 -27.92
C PRO A 76 -4.07 -19.54 -28.70
N PRO A 77 -4.77 -19.16 -29.79
CA PRO A 77 -4.39 -17.97 -30.55
C PRO A 77 -4.29 -16.77 -29.60
N PRO A 78 -3.30 -15.88 -29.80
CA PRO A 78 -2.87 -14.90 -28.81
C PRO A 78 -4.02 -14.05 -28.23
N LEU A 79 -4.98 -13.62 -29.06
CA LEU A 79 -6.17 -12.89 -28.58
C LEU A 79 -7.04 -13.69 -27.58
N ALA A 80 -7.19 -15.00 -27.77
CA ALA A 80 -7.98 -15.85 -26.87
C ALA A 80 -7.21 -16.15 -25.57
N ALA A 81 -5.88 -16.26 -25.64
CA ALA A 81 -5.03 -16.38 -24.46
C ALA A 81 -5.08 -15.12 -23.59
N ASP A 82 -5.02 -13.95 -24.22
CA ASP A 82 -5.06 -12.65 -23.54
C ASP A 82 -6.43 -12.41 -22.86
N ALA A 83 -7.53 -12.82 -23.51
CA ALA A 83 -8.88 -12.74 -22.94
C ALA A 83 -9.00 -13.55 -21.64
N VAL A 84 -8.55 -14.82 -21.66
CA VAL A 84 -8.60 -15.72 -20.51
C VAL A 84 -7.69 -15.23 -19.39
N LEU A 85 -6.53 -14.66 -19.72
CA LEU A 85 -5.63 -14.06 -18.74
C LEU A 85 -6.25 -12.83 -18.06
N HIS A 86 -6.94 -11.97 -18.80
CA HIS A 86 -7.62 -10.81 -18.24
C HIS A 86 -8.81 -11.20 -17.36
N GLU A 87 -9.59 -12.20 -17.75
CA GLU A 87 -10.67 -12.73 -16.91
C GLU A 87 -10.12 -13.28 -15.59
N LEU A 88 -9.06 -14.07 -15.64
CA LEU A 88 -8.40 -14.62 -14.45
C LEU A 88 -7.83 -13.52 -13.55
N GLN A 89 -7.22 -12.49 -14.14
CA GLN A 89 -6.71 -11.32 -13.41
C GLN A 89 -7.84 -10.55 -12.74
N ALA A 90 -8.98 -10.37 -13.41
CA ALA A 90 -10.15 -9.71 -12.84
C ALA A 90 -10.73 -10.50 -11.67
N GLN A 91 -10.90 -11.83 -11.81
CA GLN A 91 -11.37 -12.70 -10.74
C GLN A 91 -10.44 -12.64 -9.52
N THR A 92 -9.13 -12.76 -9.75
CA THR A 92 -8.12 -12.69 -8.69
C THR A 92 -8.11 -11.32 -8.00
N ALA A 93 -8.31 -10.23 -8.75
CA ALA A 93 -8.38 -8.89 -8.18
C ALA A 93 -9.62 -8.72 -7.28
N VAL A 94 -10.78 -9.28 -7.68
CA VAL A 94 -12.01 -9.27 -6.88
C VAL A 94 -11.84 -10.07 -5.59
N GLU A 95 -11.29 -11.27 -5.65
CA GLU A 95 -11.03 -12.06 -4.44
C GLU A 95 -10.10 -11.32 -3.47
N ASN A 96 -9.04 -10.71 -3.99
CA ASN A 96 -8.13 -9.91 -3.18
C ASN A 96 -8.79 -8.66 -2.59
N LEU A 97 -9.73 -8.03 -3.30
CA LEU A 97 -10.56 -6.94 -2.76
C LEU A 97 -11.44 -7.43 -1.61
N CYS A 98 -12.10 -8.58 -1.74
CA CYS A 98 -12.92 -9.16 -0.69
C CYS A 98 -12.10 -9.48 0.57
N VAL A 99 -10.92 -10.09 0.42
CA VAL A 99 -10.02 -10.39 1.54
C VAL A 99 -9.55 -9.11 2.21
N ALA A 100 -9.08 -8.12 1.44
CA ALA A 100 -8.62 -6.85 2.00
C ALA A 100 -9.77 -6.06 2.67
N SER A 101 -10.99 -6.15 2.15
CA SER A 101 -12.18 -5.53 2.76
C SER A 101 -12.56 -6.22 4.08
N SER A 102 -12.47 -7.54 4.13
CA SER A 102 -12.72 -8.30 5.37
C SER A 102 -11.71 -7.95 6.45
N HIS A 103 -10.42 -7.88 6.08
CA HIS A 103 -9.36 -7.46 6.99
C HIS A 103 -9.53 -6.00 7.47
N LEU A 104 -10.00 -5.10 6.61
CA LEU A 104 -10.34 -3.73 7.02
C LEU A 104 -11.46 -3.71 8.07
N LEU A 105 -12.50 -4.53 7.91
CA LEU A 105 -13.58 -4.65 8.90
C LEU A 105 -13.08 -5.22 10.23
N GLU A 106 -12.12 -6.15 10.20
CA GLU A 106 -11.46 -6.66 11.40
C GLU A 106 -10.67 -5.56 12.11
N LEU A 107 -9.89 -4.75 11.38
CA LEU A 107 -9.16 -3.62 11.97
C LEU A 107 -10.10 -2.59 12.62
N ILE A 108 -11.24 -2.28 11.97
CA ILE A 108 -12.28 -1.40 12.53
C ILE A 108 -12.85 -2.01 13.82
N ARG A 109 -13.11 -3.32 13.83
CA ARG A 109 -13.59 -4.02 15.02
C ARG A 109 -12.57 -3.93 16.16
N THR A 110 -11.30 -4.16 15.87
CA THR A 110 -10.21 -4.08 16.86
C THR A 110 -10.15 -2.69 17.47
N LEU A 111 -10.18 -1.63 16.66
CA LEU A 111 -10.18 -0.25 17.16
C LEU A 111 -11.40 0.07 18.02
N ARG A 112 -12.59 -0.38 17.60
CA ARG A 112 -13.81 -0.19 18.41
C ARG A 112 -13.71 -0.89 19.76
N LEU A 113 -13.16 -2.10 19.78
CA LEU A 113 -12.97 -2.85 21.01
C LEU A 113 -11.91 -2.20 21.91
N SER A 114 -10.82 -1.67 21.35
CA SER A 114 -9.80 -0.98 22.15
C SER A 114 -10.40 0.26 22.83
N VAL A 115 -11.14 1.09 22.10
CA VAL A 115 -11.82 2.27 22.65
C VAL A 115 -12.82 1.90 23.75
N LEU A 116 -13.57 0.80 23.59
CA LEU A 116 -14.52 0.34 24.61
C LEU A 116 -13.85 -0.20 25.89
N LEU A 117 -12.59 -0.63 25.80
CA LEU A 117 -11.83 -1.19 26.91
C LEU A 117 -10.93 -0.15 27.59
N MET A 118 -10.73 1.02 26.97
CA MET A 118 -9.97 2.12 27.55
C MET A 118 -10.76 2.79 28.67
N ASP A 119 -10.07 3.07 29.75
CA ASP A 119 -10.51 3.94 30.83
C ASP A 119 -10.25 5.41 30.50
N GLU A 120 -10.98 6.30 31.20
CA GLU A 120 -10.91 7.75 30.96
C GLU A 120 -9.49 8.32 31.13
N ASP A 121 -8.72 7.78 32.08
CA ASP A 121 -7.32 8.20 32.31
C ASP A 121 -6.41 7.84 31.13
N THR A 122 -6.59 6.64 30.54
CA THR A 122 -5.84 6.23 29.35
C THR A 122 -6.23 7.06 28.12
N ILE A 123 -7.52 7.39 27.97
CA ILE A 123 -7.99 8.27 26.88
C ILE A 123 -7.34 9.66 27.01
N ALA A 124 -7.36 10.25 28.20
CA ALA A 124 -6.77 11.56 28.44
C ALA A 124 -5.26 11.59 28.17
N ALA A 125 -4.55 10.53 28.57
CA ALA A 125 -3.12 10.40 28.29
C ALA A 125 -2.81 10.28 26.79
N GLU A 126 -3.60 9.50 26.03
CA GLU A 126 -3.45 9.41 24.57
C GLU A 126 -3.76 10.74 23.87
N GLU A 127 -4.79 11.46 24.29
CA GLU A 127 -5.12 12.77 23.73
C GLU A 127 -3.99 13.78 23.96
N GLU A 128 -3.39 13.81 25.16
CA GLU A 128 -2.25 14.68 25.45
C GLU A 128 -1.04 14.33 24.57
N LEU A 129 -0.76 13.04 24.39
CA LEU A 129 0.31 12.56 23.51
C LEU A 129 0.08 13.04 22.05
N GLN A 130 -1.14 12.88 21.53
CA GLN A 130 -1.48 13.31 20.17
C GLN A 130 -1.34 14.83 19.98
N VAL A 131 -1.69 15.62 21.00
CA VAL A 131 -1.49 17.08 20.97
C VAL A 131 -0.01 17.43 20.90
N LEU A 132 0.85 16.72 21.63
CA LEU A 132 2.30 16.92 21.56
C LEU A 132 2.87 16.54 20.20
N GLU A 133 2.50 15.39 19.64
CA GLU A 133 2.92 14.96 18.30
C GLU A 133 2.50 15.97 17.22
N ALA A 134 1.25 16.45 17.26
CA ALA A 134 0.75 17.43 16.30
C ALA A 134 1.51 18.77 16.38
N LYS A 135 1.86 19.21 17.59
CA LYS A 135 2.70 20.40 17.81
C LYS A 135 4.10 20.20 17.23
N ASP A 136 4.70 19.03 17.42
CA ASP A 136 6.03 18.74 16.90
C ASP A 136 6.06 18.72 15.36
N ILE A 137 5.08 18.10 14.72
CA ILE A 137 4.94 18.12 13.25
C ILE A 137 4.78 19.55 12.74
N THR A 138 3.93 20.34 13.40
CA THR A 138 3.69 21.75 13.01
C THR A 138 4.97 22.58 13.16
N ARG A 139 5.73 22.36 14.24
CA ARG A 139 7.00 23.02 14.48
C ARG A 139 8.03 22.67 13.41
N GLN A 140 8.14 21.39 13.05
CA GLN A 140 9.03 20.95 11.97
C GLN A 140 8.65 21.58 10.64
N ALA A 141 7.37 21.54 10.26
CA ALA A 141 6.89 22.17 9.03
C ALA A 141 7.14 23.68 9.00
N GLN A 142 7.02 24.36 10.14
CA GLN A 142 7.33 25.77 10.24
C GLN A 142 8.83 26.05 10.07
N GLN A 143 9.70 25.23 10.68
CA GLN A 143 11.15 25.34 10.48
C GLN A 143 11.57 25.08 9.04
N GLU A 144 10.97 24.09 8.38
CA GLU A 144 11.20 23.81 6.95
C GLU A 144 10.74 24.97 6.07
N ALA A 145 9.59 25.59 6.39
CA ALA A 145 9.11 26.77 5.67
C ALA A 145 10.05 27.97 5.85
N GLU A 146 10.52 28.23 7.07
CA GLU A 146 11.49 29.29 7.37
C GLU A 146 12.81 29.09 6.60
N GLN A 147 13.32 27.84 6.57
CA GLN A 147 14.51 27.50 5.79
C GLN A 147 14.31 27.74 4.29
N LEU A 148 13.17 27.30 3.73
CA LEU A 148 12.83 27.52 2.33
C LEU A 148 12.67 29.01 1.99
N GLU A 149 12.13 29.83 2.91
CA GLU A 149 12.05 31.28 2.73
C GLU A 149 13.44 31.95 2.72
N GLU A 150 14.35 31.51 3.60
CA GLU A 150 15.73 31.99 3.61
C GLU A 150 16.46 31.63 2.32
N GLU A 151 16.34 30.38 1.86
CA GLU A 151 16.89 29.91 0.58
C GLU A 151 16.34 30.72 -0.61
N LEU A 152 15.03 30.97 -0.64
CA LEU A 152 14.40 31.81 -1.67
C LEU A 152 14.90 33.26 -1.62
N MET A 153 15.07 33.84 -0.43
CA MET A 153 15.61 35.19 -0.30
C MET A 153 17.07 35.28 -0.78
N GLN A 154 17.89 34.27 -0.49
CA GLN A 154 19.27 34.19 -0.97
C GLN A 154 19.33 34.08 -2.51
N LEU A 155 18.52 33.19 -3.10
CA LEU A 155 18.43 33.05 -4.56
C LEU A 155 17.96 34.33 -5.24
N ARG A 156 16.97 35.02 -4.66
CA ARG A 156 16.47 36.31 -5.19
C ARG A 156 17.54 37.39 -5.15
N ASN A 157 18.36 37.45 -4.10
CA ASN A 157 19.39 38.47 -3.94
C ASN A 157 20.67 38.17 -4.77
N GLN A 158 20.79 36.96 -5.34
CA GLN A 158 21.86 36.58 -6.26
C GLN A 158 21.52 36.87 -7.74
N LEU A 159 20.27 37.23 -8.04
CA LEU A 159 19.79 37.73 -9.33
C LEU A 159 19.88 39.26 -9.40
#